data_AF-A0A455AY99-F1
#
_entry.id   AF-A0A455AY99-F1
#
_cell.length_a   1.000
_cell.length_b   1.000
_cell.length_c   1.000
_cell.angle_alpha   90.00
_cell.angle_beta   90.00
_cell.angle_gamma   90.00
#
_symmetry.space_group_name_H-M   'P 1'
#
loop_
_entity.id
_entity.type
_entity.pdbx_description
1 polymer ?
#
loop_
_entity_poly.entity_id
_entity_poly.type
_entity_poly.pdbx_seq_one_letter_code
_entity_poly.pdbx_strand_id
1 'polypeptide(L)'
;IFTLAYVTYQDIHSIQAFHEQIVIAVKAPAETRLDVPAPREDSITVHIRSTKGPIDVYLCEVERGHSSSKVSDGVGTSSPESERPEHPPPEKEENPPQQSEELLEVSN
;
A
#
# COMPACT_ATOMS: atom_id res chain seq x y z
N ILE A 1 34.23 6.42 -14.62
CA ILE A 1 33.61 7.48 -13.80
C ILE A 1 32.17 7.07 -13.60
N PHE A 2 31.73 6.83 -12.36
CA PHE A 2 30.33 6.54 -12.07
C PHE A 2 29.63 7.84 -11.68
N THR A 3 28.73 8.32 -12.53
CA THR A 3 27.83 9.42 -12.21
C THR A 3 26.62 8.86 -11.47
N LEU A 4 26.25 9.48 -10.35
CA LEU A 4 25.01 9.19 -9.64
C LEU A 4 23.85 9.77 -10.45
N ALA A 5 22.84 8.94 -10.75
CA ALA A 5 21.65 9.32 -11.50
C ALA A 5 20.41 9.02 -10.65
N TYR A 6 20.10 9.94 -9.74
CA TYR A 6 18.91 9.88 -8.91
C TYR A 6 18.29 11.27 -8.78
N VAL A 7 17.02 11.28 -8.37
CA VAL A 7 16.25 12.49 -8.07
C VAL A 7 15.73 12.34 -6.64
N THR A 8 15.77 13.41 -5.87
CA THR A 8 15.25 13.43 -4.49
C THR A 8 13.82 13.97 -4.44
N TYR A 9 13.14 13.77 -3.31
CA TYR A 9 11.85 14.40 -3.06
C TYR A 9 11.93 15.93 -3.21
N GLN A 10 13.00 16.56 -2.71
CA GLN A 10 13.17 18.01 -2.75
C GLN A 10 13.31 18.52 -4.19
N ASP A 11 13.97 17.76 -5.08
CA ASP A 11 14.10 18.13 -6.49
C ASP A 11 12.73 18.14 -7.17
N ILE A 12 11.90 17.12 -6.93
CA ILE A 12 10.53 17.04 -7.45
C ILE A 12 9.67 18.16 -6.88
N HIS A 13 9.74 18.39 -5.56
CA HIS A 13 8.96 19.42 -4.86
C HIS A 13 9.32 20.83 -5.35
N SER A 14 10.58 21.07 -5.71
CA SER A 14 11.04 22.37 -6.22
C SER A 14 10.43 22.76 -7.59
N ILE A 15 9.85 21.81 -8.32
CA ILE A 15 9.23 22.05 -9.62
C ILE A 15 7.84 22.67 -9.41
N GLN A 16 7.74 23.97 -9.65
CA GLN A 16 6.49 24.73 -9.43
C GLN A 16 5.28 24.17 -10.19
N ALA A 17 5.49 23.53 -11.33
CA ALA A 17 4.41 22.94 -12.13
C ALA A 17 3.73 21.75 -11.43
N PHE A 18 4.39 21.13 -10.44
CA PHE A 18 3.84 20.01 -9.66
C PHE A 18 3.21 20.44 -8.34
N HIS A 19 3.28 21.72 -7.97
CA HIS A 19 2.62 22.21 -6.76
C HIS A 19 1.10 21.94 -6.80
N GLU A 20 0.56 21.52 -5.65
CA GLU A 20 -0.84 21.11 -5.45
C GLU A 20 -1.27 19.94 -6.34
N GLN A 21 -0.31 19.15 -6.83
CA GLN A 21 -0.56 17.96 -7.62
C GLN A 21 0.06 16.72 -6.95
N ILE A 22 -0.49 15.57 -7.33
CA ILE A 22 0.04 14.27 -6.96
C ILE A 22 1.00 13.82 -8.07
N VAL A 23 2.25 13.56 -7.71
CA VAL A 23 3.25 13.00 -8.63
C VAL A 23 3.41 11.51 -8.35
N ILE A 24 3.26 10.68 -9.38
CA ILE A 24 3.47 9.23 -9.32
C ILE A 24 4.75 8.91 -10.08
N ALA A 25 5.81 8.52 -9.35
CA ALA A 25 7.07 8.08 -9.94
C ALA A 25 7.07 6.57 -10.11
N VAL A 26 7.26 6.10 -11.35
CA VAL A 26 7.24 4.68 -11.69
C VAL A 26 8.65 4.25 -12.11
N LYS A 27 9.24 3.31 -11.35
CA LYS A 27 10.48 2.63 -11.71
C LYS A 27 10.15 1.21 -12.13
N ALA A 28 10.41 0.91 -13.39
CA ALA A 28 10.08 -0.36 -14.01
C ALA A 28 11.27 -0.92 -14.78
N PRO A 29 11.37 -2.25 -14.95
CA PRO A 29 12.40 -2.85 -15.80
C PRO A 29 12.20 -2.44 -17.26
N ALA A 30 13.26 -2.64 -18.06
CA ALA A 30 13.20 -2.44 -19.50
C ALA A 30 12.04 -3.25 -20.12
N GLU A 31 11.54 -2.75 -21.25
CA GLU A 31 10.41 -3.34 -22.00
C GLU A 31 9.06 -3.33 -21.25
N THR A 32 8.93 -2.55 -20.17
CA THR A 32 7.63 -2.29 -19.54
C THR A 32 6.73 -1.50 -20.49
N ARG A 33 5.48 -1.95 -20.63
CA ARG A 33 4.47 -1.29 -21.47
C ARG A 33 3.56 -0.40 -20.62
N LEU A 34 3.23 0.76 -21.15
CA LEU A 34 2.26 1.68 -20.59
C LEU A 34 1.20 1.96 -21.66
N ASP A 35 -0.05 1.66 -21.33
CA ASP A 35 -1.21 1.90 -22.19
C ASP A 35 -2.17 2.88 -21.48
N VAL A 36 -2.56 3.94 -22.19
CA VAL A 36 -3.58 4.88 -21.74
C VAL A 36 -4.80 4.72 -22.64
N PRO A 37 -5.78 3.87 -22.27
CA PRO A 37 -7.03 3.77 -23.01
C PRO A 37 -7.76 5.12 -23.06
N ALA A 38 -8.69 5.23 -24.01
CA ALA A 38 -9.57 6.39 -24.08
C ALA A 38 -10.27 6.61 -22.72
N PRO A 39 -10.31 7.86 -22.21
CA PRO A 39 -11.02 8.19 -20.98
C PRO A 39 -12.46 7.71 -21.01
N ARG A 40 -12.95 7.25 -19.85
CA ARG A 40 -14.36 6.99 -19.60
C ARG A 40 -14.99 8.25 -19.02
N GLU A 41 -16.32 8.28 -18.94
CA GLU A 41 -17.06 9.44 -18.42
C GLU A 41 -16.67 9.80 -16.97
N ASP A 42 -16.32 8.81 -16.16
CA ASP A 42 -16.04 8.96 -14.73
C ASP A 42 -14.56 8.75 -14.36
N SER A 43 -13.73 8.30 -15.30
CA SER A 43 -12.40 7.78 -14.96
C SER A 43 -11.41 7.84 -16.13
N ILE A 44 -10.15 8.07 -15.76
CA ILE A 44 -8.99 7.86 -16.63
C ILE A 44 -8.22 6.69 -16.05
N THR A 45 -7.76 5.78 -16.90
CA THR A 45 -7.00 4.62 -16.47
C THR A 45 -5.65 4.60 -17.17
N VAL A 46 -4.62 4.21 -16.44
CA VAL A 46 -3.29 3.93 -16.97
C VAL A 46 -2.98 2.48 -16.64
N HIS A 47 -2.72 1.67 -17.66
CA HIS A 47 -2.30 0.28 -17.48
C HIS A 47 -0.79 0.19 -17.64
N ILE A 48 -0.12 -0.40 -16.65
CA ILE A 48 1.34 -0.63 -16.70
C ILE A 48 1.61 -2.11 -16.53
N ARG A 49 2.36 -2.69 -17.47
CA ARG A 49 2.65 -4.13 -17.47
C ARG A 49 4.11 -4.40 -17.73
N SER A 50 4.74 -5.09 -16.79
CA SER A 50 6.08 -5.66 -16.91
C SER A 50 6.01 -7.19 -17.04
N THR A 51 6.97 -7.77 -17.76
CA THR A 51 7.18 -9.23 -17.84
C THR A 51 8.56 -9.65 -17.33
N LYS A 52 9.42 -8.68 -16.98
CA LYS A 52 10.83 -8.89 -16.66
C LYS A 52 11.15 -8.68 -15.18
N GLY A 53 10.17 -8.29 -14.38
CA GLY A 53 10.35 -8.02 -12.95
C GLY A 53 9.26 -7.11 -12.38
N PRO A 54 9.32 -6.85 -11.07
CA PRO A 54 8.37 -5.98 -10.38
C PRO A 54 8.48 -4.52 -10.85
N ILE A 55 7.43 -3.76 -10.58
CA ILE A 55 7.38 -2.32 -10.80
C ILE A 55 7.33 -1.66 -9.42
N ASP A 56 8.27 -0.75 -9.17
CA ASP A 56 8.26 0.09 -7.98
C ASP A 56 7.49 1.38 -8.29
N VAL A 57 6.52 1.74 -7.44
CA VAL A 57 5.72 2.97 -7.61
C VAL A 57 5.81 3.79 -6.33
N TYR A 58 6.11 5.08 -6.49
CA TYR A 58 6.25 6.03 -5.39
C TYR A 58 5.27 7.18 -5.58
N LEU A 59 4.68 7.65 -4.49
CA LEU A 59 3.76 8.76 -4.44
C LEU A 59 4.43 9.97 -3.80
N CYS A 60 4.35 11.12 -4.45
CA CYS A 60 4.86 12.39 -3.95
C CYS A 60 3.73 13.41 -3.98
N GLU A 61 3.24 13.76 -2.81
CA GLU A 61 2.31 14.88 -2.63
C GLU A 61 3.12 16.17 -2.50
N VAL A 62 2.82 17.15 -3.35
CA VAL A 62 3.57 18.40 -3.45
C VAL A 62 2.68 19.54 -2.97
N GLU A 63 2.57 19.70 -1.65
CA GLU A 63 1.76 20.78 -1.08
C GLU A 63 2.47 22.14 -1.21
N ARG A 64 1.70 23.23 -1.44
CA ARG A 64 2.23 24.59 -1.32
C ARG A 64 2.40 24.94 0.15
N GLY A 65 3.59 24.64 0.68
CA GLY A 65 4.08 25.20 1.94
C GLY A 65 3.11 25.06 3.11
N HIS A 66 3.05 23.89 3.72
CA HIS A 66 2.63 23.82 5.12
C HIS A 66 3.84 24.22 5.96
N SER A 67 3.73 25.35 6.67
CA SER A 67 4.58 25.61 7.82
C SER A 67 4.52 24.37 8.70
N SER A 68 5.60 23.59 8.74
CA SER A 68 5.64 22.34 9.49
C SER A 68 5.41 22.66 10.96
N SER A 69 4.20 22.43 11.47
CA SER A 69 4.01 22.24 12.90
C SER A 69 4.72 20.93 13.24
N LYS A 70 5.98 21.06 13.66
CA LYS A 70 6.78 20.00 14.26
C LYS A 70 5.99 19.45 15.45
N VAL A 71 5.57 18.20 15.39
CA VAL A 71 5.48 17.40 16.61
C VAL A 71 6.69 16.48 16.58
N SER A 72 7.65 16.87 17.41
CA SER A 72 8.75 16.05 17.88
C SER A 72 8.17 14.88 18.66
N ASP A 73 8.63 13.67 18.38
CA ASP A 73 9.06 12.78 19.46
C ASP A 73 10.22 11.94 18.97
N GLY A 74 11.35 12.15 19.63
CA GLY A 74 12.58 11.43 19.40
C GLY A 74 12.68 10.19 20.28
N VAL A 75 13.64 9.36 19.88
CA VAL A 75 14.33 8.33 20.69
C VAL A 75 13.54 7.04 20.93
N GLY A 76 14.13 5.92 20.51
CA GLY A 76 13.83 4.61 21.10
C GLY A 76 13.92 3.44 20.13
N THR A 77 15.12 2.90 19.97
CA THR A 77 15.35 1.55 19.46
C THR A 77 14.56 0.51 20.27
N SER A 78 13.78 -0.37 19.61
CA SER A 78 13.77 -1.84 19.83
C SER A 78 12.52 -2.51 19.26
N SER A 79 12.76 -3.64 18.61
CA SER A 79 11.90 -4.72 18.11
C SER A 79 10.49 -4.90 18.70
N PRO A 80 9.47 -5.31 17.92
CA PRO A 80 8.24 -5.84 18.49
C PRO A 80 8.39 -7.35 18.75
N GLU A 81 8.45 -7.72 20.03
CA GLU A 81 8.21 -9.09 20.50
C GLU A 81 6.72 -9.24 20.87
N SER A 82 6.24 -10.48 20.73
CA SER A 82 4.86 -10.95 20.73
C SER A 82 4.17 -10.90 22.10
N GLU A 83 2.96 -10.33 22.21
CA GLU A 83 2.06 -10.60 23.33
C GLU A 83 0.61 -10.88 22.88
N ARG A 84 0.05 -11.95 23.44
CA ARG A 84 -1.21 -12.64 23.13
C ARG A 84 -2.32 -12.10 24.05
N PRO A 85 -3.56 -11.85 23.58
CA PRO A 85 -4.64 -11.43 24.48
C PRO A 85 -5.21 -12.62 25.28
N GLU A 86 -5.24 -12.50 26.61
CA GLU A 86 -5.93 -13.40 27.52
C GLU A 86 -7.44 -13.13 27.55
N HIS A 87 -8.23 -14.22 27.62
CA HIS A 87 -9.69 -14.24 27.70
C HIS A 87 -10.17 -14.31 29.16
N PRO A 88 -11.31 -13.69 29.55
CA PRO A 88 -11.90 -13.81 30.90
C PRO A 88 -12.68 -15.14 31.11
N PRO A 89 -12.92 -15.56 32.38
CA PRO A 89 -13.28 -16.94 32.75
C PRO A 89 -14.77 -17.30 32.57
N PRO A 90 -15.13 -18.61 32.48
CA PRO A 90 -16.49 -19.06 32.19
C PRO A 90 -17.31 -19.33 33.46
N GLU A 91 -18.54 -18.82 33.48
CA GLU A 91 -19.60 -19.28 34.40
C GLU A 91 -20.31 -20.48 33.77
N LYS A 92 -20.62 -21.47 34.61
CA LYS A 92 -21.17 -22.79 34.25
C LYS A 92 -22.69 -22.71 34.30
N GLU A 93 -23.41 -23.21 33.28
CA GLU A 93 -24.60 -24.05 33.50
C GLU A 93 -25.05 -24.79 32.23
N GLU A 94 -25.13 -26.12 32.37
CA GLU A 94 -26.01 -27.11 31.72
C GLU A 94 -25.99 -27.36 30.18
N ASN A 95 -25.73 -28.62 29.83
CA ASN A 95 -25.91 -29.27 28.51
C ASN A 95 -26.81 -30.51 28.77
N PRO A 96 -27.72 -31.02 27.91
CA PRO A 96 -27.42 -31.71 26.62
C PRO A 96 -28.61 -31.72 25.59
N PRO A 97 -28.70 -32.60 24.55
CA PRO A 97 -27.70 -33.28 23.72
C PRO A 97 -27.90 -33.13 22.17
N GLN A 98 -26.78 -33.23 21.43
CA GLN A 98 -26.48 -34.08 20.25
C GLN A 98 -27.59 -34.52 19.27
N GLN A 99 -27.35 -34.32 17.96
CA GLN A 99 -27.32 -35.34 16.87
C GLN A 99 -26.51 -34.74 15.69
N SER A 100 -25.22 -35.06 15.44
CA SER A 100 -24.64 -36.22 14.73
C SER A 100 -25.10 -36.42 13.27
N GLU A 101 -24.14 -36.22 12.35
CA GLU A 101 -23.95 -36.85 11.02
C GLU A 101 -25.03 -36.55 9.94
N GLU A 102 -24.70 -36.26 8.68
CA GLU A 102 -24.00 -37.13 7.75
C GLU A 102 -23.54 -36.37 6.47
N LEU A 103 -22.55 -37.00 5.85
CA LEU A 103 -21.84 -36.79 4.59
C LEU A 103 -22.66 -36.49 3.33
N LEU A 104 -21.93 -36.02 2.32
CA LEU A 104 -22.35 -35.66 0.96
C LEU A 104 -22.74 -36.87 0.09
N GLU A 105 -23.70 -36.70 -0.83
CA GLU A 105 -23.72 -37.27 -2.21
C GLU A 105 -24.81 -36.57 -3.05
N VAL A 106 -24.47 -35.76 -4.07
CA VAL A 106 -24.37 -36.03 -5.52
C VAL A 106 -25.66 -36.47 -6.23
N SER A 107 -26.11 -35.60 -7.16
CA SER A 107 -26.81 -35.83 -8.45
C SER A 107 -28.10 -36.67 -8.54
N ASN A 108 -29.21 -36.02 -8.94
CA ASN A 108 -29.82 -36.23 -10.27
C ASN A 108 -30.81 -35.10 -10.60
#